data_AF-A0A3E0QKY4-F1
#
_entry.id   AF-A0A3E0QKY4-F1
#
_cell.length_a   1.000
_cell.length_b   1.000
_cell.length_c   1.000
_cell.angle_alpha   90.00
_cell.angle_beta   90.00
_cell.angle_gamma   90.00
#
_symmetry.space_group_name_H-M   'P 1'
#
loop_
_entity.id
_entity.type
_entity.pdbx_description
1 polymer ?
#
loop_
_entity_poly.entity_id
_entity_poly.type
_entity_poly.pdbx_seq_one_letter_code
_entity_poly.pdbx_strand_id
1 'polypeptide(L)'
;MIDYCIIGSGISGSTIANLLKKKYQVAIYDKARGPGGRSSFKRFDKKIGYDHGVQYISPKTVKFKKFIYKLIKLRILKKWGGNHLFLNNKIKENKKHQKIIGTNGNNDISKYLIKDINCNFESELKKIKRKNLYWELEFVSNKKINCKNLILTCPHPQAKKLTIKYLKDKSILKNKIKMNANITVMFTLKKNIEKISSYFFDDPILGWAALENSKNRFKSRFNHWTLQSTSNWANKKINKNKKMKLINSNILINRFFELTTTKKEKLNNILNHGWKYSYNPKPLKIKSYWDKKIKLGICGDWFVGSRLESGWISANDLYNKIKKSN
;
A
#
# COMPACT_ATOMS: atom_id res chain seq x y z
N MET A 1 2.34 -6.75 29.42
CA MET A 1 1.35 -6.13 28.50
C MET A 1 2.10 -5.23 27.53
N ILE A 2 1.83 -5.33 26.23
CA ILE A 2 2.55 -4.57 25.19
C ILE A 2 2.31 -3.07 25.36
N ASP A 3 3.34 -2.23 25.22
CA ASP A 3 3.19 -0.78 25.34
C ASP A 3 2.41 -0.20 24.17
N TYR A 4 2.75 -0.58 22.94
CA TYR A 4 2.05 -0.13 21.72
C TYR A 4 1.66 -1.31 20.83
N CYS A 5 0.36 -1.44 20.58
CA CYS A 5 -0.15 -2.34 19.54
C CYS A 5 -0.52 -1.53 18.29
N ILE A 6 0.03 -1.95 17.15
CA ILE A 6 -0.19 -1.30 15.85
C ILE A 6 -1.00 -2.24 14.95
N ILE A 7 -2.12 -1.75 14.43
CA ILE A 7 -2.98 -2.48 13.51
C ILE A 7 -2.66 -2.03 12.09
N GLY A 8 -2.07 -2.95 11.33
CA GLY A 8 -1.60 -2.75 9.95
C GLY A 8 -0.07 -2.64 9.86
N SER A 9 0.48 -3.31 8.85
CA SER A 9 1.93 -3.44 8.57
C SER A 9 2.32 -2.80 7.22
N GLY A 10 1.47 -1.90 6.71
CA GLY A 10 1.83 -1.04 5.59
C GLY A 10 2.84 0.04 6.00
N ILE A 11 3.25 0.89 5.06
CA ILE A 11 4.28 1.91 5.30
C ILE A 11 4.03 2.76 6.57
N SER A 12 2.78 3.16 6.84
CA SER A 12 2.43 3.92 8.05
C SER A 12 2.70 3.13 9.32
N GLY A 13 2.18 1.89 9.40
CA GLY A 13 2.37 0.99 10.53
C GLY A 13 3.82 0.62 10.75
N SER A 14 4.53 0.27 9.67
CA SER A 14 5.96 -0.04 9.73
C SER A 14 6.80 1.15 10.22
N THR A 15 6.49 2.37 9.75
CA THR A 15 7.23 3.57 10.13
C THR A 15 7.00 3.91 11.60
N ILE A 16 5.75 3.94 12.07
CA ILE A 16 5.45 4.28 13.47
C ILE A 16 6.00 3.22 14.42
N ALA A 17 5.94 1.94 14.05
CA ALA A 17 6.53 0.85 14.82
C ALA A 17 8.04 1.01 14.99
N ASN A 18 8.76 1.28 13.90
CA ASN A 18 10.21 1.49 13.91
C ASN A 18 10.63 2.71 14.75
N LEU A 19 9.80 3.75 14.81
CA LEU A 19 10.07 4.94 15.62
C LEU A 19 9.83 4.66 17.11
N LEU A 20 8.76 3.93 17.44
CA LEU A 20 8.38 3.61 18.82
C LEU A 20 9.24 2.52 19.46
N LYS A 21 9.70 1.52 18.69
CA LYS A 21 10.47 0.37 19.22
C LYS A 21 11.76 0.76 19.94
N LYS A 22 12.26 1.97 19.70
CA LYS A 22 13.46 2.51 20.36
C LYS A 22 13.31 2.71 21.87
N LYS A 23 12.08 2.80 22.37
CA LYS A 23 11.79 3.10 23.79
C LYS A 23 10.70 2.23 24.38
N TYR A 24 9.98 1.46 23.56
CA TYR A 24 8.75 0.78 23.97
C TYR A 24 8.69 -0.62 23.39
N GLN A 25 8.00 -1.52 24.10
CA GLN A 25 7.63 -2.81 23.55
C GLN A 25 6.50 -2.61 22.51
N VAL A 26 6.78 -2.96 21.26
CA VAL A 26 5.85 -2.77 20.13
C VAL A 26 5.49 -4.11 19.51
N ALA A 27 4.21 -4.30 19.22
CA ALA A 27 3.73 -5.42 18.40
C ALA A 27 2.86 -4.91 17.24
N ILE A 28 2.99 -5.56 16.09
CA ILE A 28 2.18 -5.29 14.90
C ILE A 28 1.24 -6.46 14.66
N TYR A 29 -0.02 -6.16 14.37
CA TYR A 29 -1.01 -7.14 13.91
C TYR A 29 -1.53 -6.74 12.53
N ASP A 30 -1.55 -7.69 11.60
CA ASP A 30 -2.09 -7.48 10.27
C ASP A 30 -2.89 -8.70 9.82
N LYS A 31 -4.01 -8.47 9.16
CA LYS A 31 -4.86 -9.52 8.59
C LYS A 31 -4.23 -10.21 7.37
N ALA A 32 -3.26 -9.57 6.73
CA ALA A 32 -2.54 -10.14 5.59
C ALA A 32 -1.51 -11.17 6.04
N ARG A 33 -1.06 -12.02 5.11
CA ARG A 33 0.00 -13.03 5.33
C ARG A 33 1.41 -12.46 5.47
N GLY A 34 1.58 -11.16 5.27
CA GLY A 34 2.90 -10.53 5.29
C GLY A 34 2.82 -9.01 5.14
N PRO A 35 3.97 -8.32 5.24
CA PRO A 35 4.01 -6.87 5.36
C PRO A 35 3.89 -6.12 4.04
N GLY A 36 3.60 -4.82 4.15
CA GLY A 36 3.59 -3.85 3.05
C GLY A 36 2.21 -3.30 2.73
N GLY A 37 1.12 -4.01 3.05
CA GLY A 37 -0.23 -3.57 2.73
C GLY A 37 -0.37 -3.27 1.23
N ARG A 38 -0.61 -2.01 0.86
CA ARG A 38 -0.71 -1.58 -0.56
C ARG A 38 0.62 -1.55 -1.31
N SER A 39 1.77 -1.69 -0.66
CA SER A 39 3.05 -1.92 -1.34
C SER A 39 3.49 -3.38 -1.34
N SER A 40 2.58 -4.31 -1.05
CA SER A 40 2.87 -5.75 -1.01
C SER A 40 3.31 -6.32 -2.37
N PHE A 41 4.27 -7.22 -2.31
CA PHE A 41 4.72 -8.03 -3.44
C PHE A 41 3.98 -9.37 -3.42
N LYS A 42 3.22 -9.67 -4.47
CA LYS A 42 2.51 -10.94 -4.63
C LYS A 42 3.45 -11.95 -5.29
N ARG A 43 3.96 -12.89 -4.49
CA ARG A 43 4.74 -14.02 -5.00
C ARG A 43 3.87 -14.91 -5.89
N PHE A 44 4.41 -15.28 -7.03
CA PHE A 44 3.81 -16.21 -7.99
C PHE A 44 4.51 -17.57 -7.92
N ASP A 45 5.84 -17.56 -8.07
CA ASP A 45 6.68 -18.75 -7.95
C ASP A 45 8.08 -18.34 -7.49
N LYS A 46 8.61 -18.97 -6.43
CA LYS A 46 9.92 -18.66 -5.83
C LYS A 46 10.19 -17.14 -5.69
N LYS A 47 11.05 -16.57 -6.53
CA LYS A 47 11.40 -15.13 -6.57
C LYS A 47 10.54 -14.32 -7.56
N ILE A 48 9.81 -14.99 -8.44
CA ILE A 48 8.90 -14.38 -9.42
C ILE A 48 7.64 -13.91 -8.71
N GLY A 49 7.21 -12.70 -9.04
CA GLY A 49 6.00 -12.11 -8.50
C GLY A 49 5.76 -10.71 -9.01
N TYR A 50 4.78 -10.05 -8.42
CA TYR A 50 4.21 -8.81 -8.93
C TYR A 50 4.10 -7.77 -7.82
N ASP A 51 4.53 -6.54 -8.10
CA ASP A 51 4.10 -5.39 -7.29
C ASP A 51 2.65 -5.07 -7.65
N HIS A 52 1.69 -5.79 -7.07
CA HIS A 52 0.28 -5.66 -7.45
C HIS A 52 -0.44 -4.43 -6.87
N GLY A 53 0.26 -3.54 -6.17
CA GLY A 53 -0.28 -2.31 -5.59
C GLY A 53 0.56 -1.10 -6.01
N VAL A 54 1.36 -0.53 -5.09
CA VAL A 54 2.33 0.52 -5.43
C VAL A 54 3.32 -0.01 -6.45
N GLN A 55 3.38 0.61 -7.63
CA GLN A 55 4.28 0.21 -8.73
C GLN A 55 5.70 0.74 -8.56
N TYR A 56 5.80 1.98 -8.09
CA TYR A 56 7.07 2.64 -7.78
C TYR A 56 6.84 3.75 -6.74
N ILE A 57 7.93 4.18 -6.13
CA ILE A 57 8.02 5.26 -5.16
C ILE A 57 8.66 6.45 -5.88
N SER A 58 8.01 7.61 -5.79
CA SER A 58 8.62 8.88 -6.20
C SER A 58 8.70 9.83 -5.02
N PRO A 59 9.90 10.04 -4.44
CA PRO A 59 10.06 10.90 -3.28
C PRO A 59 9.89 12.38 -3.64
N LYS A 60 9.08 13.11 -2.87
CA LYS A 60 8.78 14.54 -3.10
C LYS A 60 9.44 15.43 -2.06
N THR A 61 9.20 15.19 -0.76
CA THR A 61 9.74 16.03 0.30
C THR A 61 11.22 15.76 0.57
N VAL A 62 11.94 16.77 1.06
CA VAL A 62 13.37 16.64 1.41
C VAL A 62 13.60 15.53 2.45
N LYS A 63 12.76 15.46 3.49
CA LYS A 63 12.89 14.45 4.54
C LYS A 63 12.71 13.03 4.00
N PHE A 64 11.73 12.82 3.13
CA PHE A 64 11.50 11.51 2.53
C PHE A 64 12.56 11.15 1.49
N LYS A 65 13.06 12.12 0.71
CA LYS A 65 14.22 11.93 -0.19
C LYS A 65 15.46 11.45 0.57
N LYS A 66 15.80 12.08 1.71
CA LYS A 66 16.91 11.64 2.58
C LYS A 66 16.71 10.21 3.09
N PHE A 67 15.50 9.88 3.53
CA PHE A 67 15.16 8.52 3.97
C PHE A 67 15.32 7.49 2.84
N ILE A 68 14.82 7.78 1.64
CA ILE A 68 14.92 6.90 0.48
C ILE A 68 16.37 6.73 0.04
N TYR A 69 17.17 7.80 0.03
CA TYR A 69 18.60 7.75 -0.29
C TYR A 69 19.37 6.82 0.67
N LYS A 70 19.07 6.88 1.97
CA LYS A 70 19.63 5.93 2.95
C LYS A 70 19.29 4.48 2.58
N LEU A 71 18.04 4.19 2.21
CA LEU A 71 17.63 2.84 1.84
C LEU A 71 18.24 2.35 0.53
N ILE A 72 18.55 3.26 -0.40
CA ILE A 72 19.28 2.93 -1.63
C ILE A 72 20.74 2.58 -1.30
N LYS A 73 21.42 3.35 -0.44
CA LYS A 73 22.77 3.02 0.05
C LYS A 73 22.83 1.65 0.72
N LEU A 74 21.79 1.30 1.48
CA LEU A 74 21.65 -0.01 2.12
C LEU A 74 21.17 -1.13 1.17
N ARG A 75 21.02 -0.86 -0.13
CA ARG A 75 20.54 -1.80 -1.16
C ARG A 75 19.14 -2.40 -0.88
N ILE A 76 18.35 -1.76 -0.04
CA ILE A 76 16.95 -2.12 0.23
C ILE A 76 16.04 -1.65 -0.91
N LEU A 77 16.35 -0.47 -1.46
CA LEU A 77 15.68 0.11 -2.61
C LEU A 77 16.68 0.29 -3.76
N LYS A 78 16.17 0.38 -4.99
CA LYS A 78 16.95 0.67 -6.20
C LYS A 78 16.15 1.54 -7.17
N LYS A 79 16.85 2.18 -8.10
CA LYS A 79 16.20 2.86 -9.23
C LYS A 79 15.62 1.82 -10.19
N TRP A 80 14.39 2.03 -10.62
CA TRP A 80 13.83 1.35 -11.78
C TRP A 80 14.14 2.20 -13.01
N GLY A 81 15.04 1.71 -13.84
CA GLY A 81 15.36 2.30 -15.14
C GLY A 81 14.57 1.66 -16.27
N GLY A 82 15.05 1.86 -17.49
CA GLY A 82 14.42 1.36 -18.71
C GLY A 82 13.46 2.37 -19.34
N ASN A 83 12.77 1.93 -20.41
CA ASN A 83 11.89 2.79 -21.20
C ASN A 83 10.48 2.84 -20.58
N HIS A 84 10.05 4.02 -20.14
CA HIS A 84 8.73 4.23 -19.54
C HIS A 84 7.90 5.16 -20.43
N LEU A 85 6.95 4.60 -21.16
CA LEU A 85 6.16 5.36 -22.13
C LEU A 85 4.98 6.08 -21.46
N PHE A 86 4.85 7.37 -21.77
CA PHE A 86 3.70 8.19 -21.40
C PHE A 86 2.80 8.36 -22.62
N LEU A 87 1.86 7.42 -22.78
CA LEU A 87 0.80 7.47 -23.78
C LEU A 87 -0.40 8.21 -23.18
N ASN A 88 -0.17 9.44 -22.71
CA ASN A 88 -1.16 10.23 -22.01
C ASN A 88 -1.18 11.68 -22.50
N ASN A 89 -2.31 12.13 -23.05
CA ASN A 89 -2.44 13.46 -23.65
C ASN A 89 -2.62 14.57 -22.62
N LYS A 90 -3.08 14.23 -21.41
CA LYS A 90 -3.38 15.21 -20.34
C LYS A 90 -2.20 15.44 -19.41
N ILE A 91 -1.33 14.44 -19.23
CA ILE A 91 -0.21 14.47 -18.29
C ILE A 91 1.07 14.15 -19.06
N LYS A 92 1.88 15.19 -19.26
CA LYS A 92 3.20 15.05 -19.90
C LYS A 92 4.19 14.32 -19.01
N GLU A 93 5.12 13.60 -19.63
CA GLU A 93 6.23 12.98 -18.93
C GLU A 93 7.10 14.04 -18.25
N ASN A 94 7.43 13.81 -16.98
CA ASN A 94 8.49 14.53 -16.31
C ASN A 94 9.77 13.67 -16.32
N LYS A 95 10.73 14.00 -17.19
CA LYS A 95 12.00 13.25 -17.32
C LYS A 95 12.86 13.24 -16.04
N LYS A 96 12.67 14.21 -15.14
CA LYS A 96 13.35 14.26 -13.83
C LYS A 96 12.68 13.33 -12.79
N HIS A 97 11.55 12.70 -13.14
CA HIS A 97 10.77 11.86 -12.23
C HIS A 97 11.45 10.51 -12.00
N GLN A 98 12.09 10.37 -10.85
CA GLN A 98 12.67 9.11 -10.42
C GLN A 98 11.59 8.09 -10.05
N LYS A 99 11.73 6.86 -10.57
CA LYS A 99 10.97 5.69 -10.16
C LYS A 99 11.86 4.80 -9.29
N ILE A 100 11.58 4.75 -8.00
CA ILE A 100 12.32 3.94 -7.03
C ILE A 100 11.47 2.72 -6.67
N ILE A 101 12.09 1.55 -6.58
CA ILE A 101 11.43 0.29 -6.26
C ILE A 101 12.20 -0.46 -5.18
N GLY A 102 11.55 -1.41 -4.51
CA GLY A 102 12.26 -2.34 -3.64
C GLY A 102 13.13 -3.30 -4.44
N THR A 103 14.24 -3.74 -3.84
CA THR A 103 15.21 -4.63 -4.51
C THR A 103 14.62 -5.99 -4.84
N ASN A 104 13.85 -6.57 -3.93
CA ASN A 104 13.15 -7.86 -4.05
C ASN A 104 11.62 -7.70 -4.18
N GLY A 105 11.07 -6.58 -3.74
CA GLY A 105 9.66 -6.22 -3.91
C GLY A 105 9.34 -4.89 -3.23
N ASN A 106 8.27 -4.20 -3.62
CA ASN A 106 7.98 -2.88 -3.07
C ASN A 106 7.59 -2.88 -1.57
N ASN A 107 7.45 -4.06 -0.94
CA ASN A 107 7.30 -4.18 0.50
C ASN A 107 8.63 -4.26 1.27
N ASP A 108 9.78 -4.24 0.60
CA ASP A 108 11.09 -4.28 1.27
C ASP A 108 11.30 -3.10 2.22
N ILE A 109 10.76 -1.92 1.90
CA ILE A 109 10.75 -0.77 2.80
C ILE A 109 10.03 -1.08 4.13
N SER A 110 8.88 -1.77 4.07
CA SER A 110 8.12 -2.16 5.26
C SER A 110 8.86 -3.27 6.02
N LYS A 111 9.40 -4.28 5.33
CA LYS A 111 10.20 -5.34 5.95
C LYS A 111 11.41 -4.79 6.70
N TYR A 112 12.14 -3.85 6.08
CA TYR A 112 13.29 -3.21 6.71
C TYR A 112 12.90 -2.45 7.98
N LEU A 113 11.81 -1.69 7.94
CA LEU A 113 11.35 -0.89 9.08
C LEU A 113 10.87 -1.76 10.26
N ILE A 114 10.24 -2.90 9.97
CA ILE A 114 9.72 -3.79 11.02
C ILE A 114 10.71 -4.90 11.41
N LYS A 115 11.96 -4.84 10.91
CA LYS A 115 13.01 -5.75 11.36
C LYS A 115 13.10 -5.68 12.88
N ASP A 116 13.16 -6.84 13.53
CA ASP A 116 13.26 -6.98 14.98
C ASP A 116 12.04 -6.41 15.75
N ILE A 117 10.84 -6.46 15.14
CA ILE A 117 9.56 -6.15 15.79
C ILE A 117 8.67 -7.40 15.75
N ASN A 118 8.01 -7.72 16.85
CA ASN A 118 7.04 -8.82 16.89
C ASN A 118 5.85 -8.52 15.96
N CYS A 119 5.73 -9.30 14.87
CA CYS A 119 4.69 -9.14 13.86
C CYS A 119 3.80 -10.38 13.82
N ASN A 120 2.49 -10.18 14.01
CA ASN A 120 1.47 -11.20 14.02
C ASN A 120 0.62 -11.04 12.75
N PHE A 121 0.97 -11.79 11.72
CA PHE A 121 0.23 -11.84 10.46
C PHE A 121 -1.01 -12.74 10.59
N GLU A 122 -1.88 -12.71 9.57
CA GLU A 122 -3.15 -13.44 9.55
C GLU A 122 -4.04 -13.17 10.79
N SER A 123 -3.88 -11.98 11.37
CA SER A 123 -4.55 -11.55 12.59
C SER A 123 -5.48 -10.38 12.29
N GLU A 124 -6.71 -10.69 11.86
CA GLU A 124 -7.73 -9.67 11.59
C GLU A 124 -8.39 -9.18 12.87
N LEU A 125 -8.21 -7.88 13.17
CA LEU A 125 -8.84 -7.24 14.32
C LEU A 125 -10.35 -7.09 14.07
N LYS A 126 -11.16 -7.66 14.96
CA LYS A 126 -12.62 -7.65 14.90
C LYS A 126 -13.22 -6.56 15.76
N LYS A 127 -12.74 -6.41 17.00
CA LYS A 127 -13.33 -5.51 18.01
C LYS A 127 -12.26 -4.93 18.92
N ILE A 128 -12.50 -3.70 19.36
CA ILE A 128 -11.68 -3.03 20.38
C ILE A 128 -12.57 -2.59 21.54
N LYS A 129 -12.02 -2.64 22.77
CA LYS A 129 -12.66 -2.15 23.98
C LYS A 129 -11.64 -1.40 24.83
N ARG A 130 -11.93 -0.14 25.18
CA ARG A 130 -11.16 0.59 26.18
C ARG A 130 -11.54 0.09 27.57
N LYS A 131 -10.55 -0.32 28.35
CA LYS A 131 -10.59 -0.55 29.80
C LYS A 131 -9.78 0.57 30.46
N ASN A 132 -10.01 0.84 31.76
CA ASN A 132 -9.44 2.01 32.46
C ASN A 132 -7.99 2.34 32.07
N LEU A 133 -7.10 1.35 32.16
CA LEU A 133 -5.67 1.52 31.87
C LEU A 133 -5.21 0.99 30.51
N TYR A 134 -5.95 0.09 29.86
CA TYR A 134 -5.51 -0.60 28.64
C TYR A 134 -6.61 -0.78 27.58
N TRP A 135 -6.20 -1.17 26.38
CA TRP A 135 -7.08 -1.60 25.29
C TRP A 135 -7.10 -3.11 25.21
N GLU A 136 -8.30 -3.68 25.21
CA GLU A 136 -8.56 -5.09 24.89
C GLU A 136 -8.90 -5.19 23.40
N LEU A 137 -8.23 -6.09 22.69
CA LEU A 137 -8.38 -6.31 21.26
C LEU A 137 -8.81 -7.76 21.01
N GLU A 138 -9.92 -7.95 20.32
CA GLU A 138 -10.45 -9.25 19.93
C GLU A 138 -10.26 -9.44 18.42
N PHE A 139 -9.60 -10.53 18.04
CA PHE A 139 -9.36 -10.90 16.65
C PHE A 139 -10.44 -11.85 16.13
N VAL A 140 -10.55 -11.99 14.80
CA VAL A 140 -11.49 -12.92 14.15
C VAL A 140 -11.24 -14.37 14.58
N SER A 141 -10.01 -14.74 14.91
CA SER A 141 -9.66 -16.06 15.47
C SER A 141 -10.08 -16.26 16.93
N ASN A 142 -10.85 -15.33 17.51
CA ASN A 142 -11.22 -15.26 18.94
C ASN A 142 -10.04 -15.06 19.91
N LYS A 143 -8.80 -14.97 19.41
CA LYS A 143 -7.64 -14.52 20.21
C LYS A 143 -7.92 -13.14 20.79
N LYS A 144 -7.57 -12.94 22.07
CA LYS A 144 -7.62 -11.65 22.75
C LYS A 144 -6.23 -11.22 23.21
N ILE A 145 -5.92 -9.94 23.10
CA ILE A 145 -4.68 -9.36 23.65
C ILE A 145 -4.98 -8.01 24.30
N ASN A 146 -4.08 -7.59 25.19
CA ASN A 146 -4.13 -6.29 25.85
C ASN A 146 -2.92 -5.44 25.48
N CYS A 147 -3.12 -4.13 25.35
CA CYS A 147 -2.04 -3.15 25.12
C CYS A 147 -2.32 -1.81 25.81
N LYS A 148 -1.28 -1.08 26.19
CA LYS A 148 -1.45 0.25 26.83
C LYS A 148 -1.94 1.29 25.81
N ASN A 149 -1.30 1.33 24.65
CA ASN A 149 -1.58 2.27 23.56
C ASN A 149 -1.98 1.52 22.29
N LEU A 150 -3.02 1.98 21.61
CA LEU A 150 -3.51 1.40 20.36
C LEU A 150 -3.29 2.38 19.20
N ILE A 151 -2.71 1.91 18.09
CA ILE A 151 -2.51 2.69 16.87
C ILE A 151 -3.13 1.97 15.68
N LEU A 152 -4.00 2.66 14.94
CA LEU A 152 -4.60 2.14 13.71
C LEU A 152 -3.94 2.78 12.49
N THR A 153 -3.53 1.95 11.54
CA THR A 153 -2.93 2.39 10.26
C THR A 153 -3.68 1.92 9.02
N CYS A 154 -4.86 1.34 9.24
CA CYS A 154 -5.73 0.85 8.18
C CYS A 154 -6.43 2.01 7.41
N PRO A 155 -6.94 1.73 6.19
CA PRO A 155 -7.76 2.67 5.44
C PRO A 155 -8.91 3.28 6.26
N HIS A 156 -9.27 4.53 5.93
CA HIS A 156 -10.28 5.31 6.66
C HIS A 156 -11.57 4.55 7.02
N PRO A 157 -12.24 3.83 6.09
CA PRO A 157 -13.48 3.12 6.45
C PRO A 157 -13.29 2.04 7.53
N GLN A 158 -12.13 1.39 7.54
CA GLN A 158 -11.79 0.36 8.53
C GLN A 158 -11.44 1.00 9.87
N ALA A 159 -10.64 2.08 9.86
CA ALA A 159 -10.31 2.83 11.07
C ALA A 159 -11.58 3.42 11.71
N LYS A 160 -12.47 4.02 10.91
CA LYS A 160 -13.76 4.56 11.35
C LYS A 160 -14.63 3.50 12.01
N LYS A 161 -14.80 2.33 11.39
CA LYS A 161 -15.60 1.23 11.94
C LYS A 161 -15.17 0.84 13.37
N LEU A 162 -13.86 0.81 13.62
CA LEU A 162 -13.32 0.39 14.91
C LEU A 162 -13.35 1.50 15.97
N THR A 163 -13.10 2.76 15.57
CA THR A 163 -12.72 3.82 16.53
C THR A 163 -13.77 4.90 16.76
N ILE A 164 -14.76 5.07 15.88
CA ILE A 164 -15.65 6.26 15.88
C ILE A 164 -16.37 6.52 17.21
N LYS A 165 -16.70 5.47 17.97
CA LYS A 165 -17.38 5.59 19.27
C LYS A 165 -16.48 6.08 20.40
N TYR A 166 -15.15 6.02 20.24
CA TYR A 166 -14.17 6.44 21.24
C TYR A 166 -13.64 7.86 21.00
N LEU A 167 -13.85 8.42 19.81
CA LEU A 167 -13.30 9.73 19.47
C LEU A 167 -14.10 10.84 20.15
N LYS A 168 -13.41 11.72 20.88
CA LYS A 168 -13.99 12.97 21.40
C LYS A 168 -14.47 13.86 20.26
N ASP A 169 -13.59 14.11 19.29
CA ASP A 169 -13.96 14.79 18.04
C ASP A 169 -14.23 13.76 16.93
N LYS A 170 -15.51 13.46 16.74
CA LYS A 170 -15.96 12.55 15.68
C LYS A 170 -15.79 13.15 14.28
N SER A 171 -15.62 14.48 14.13
CA SER A 171 -15.53 15.15 12.83
C SER A 171 -14.39 14.60 11.97
N ILE A 172 -13.27 14.25 12.62
CA ILE A 172 -12.05 13.71 12.03
C ILE A 172 -12.32 12.46 11.17
N LEU A 173 -13.26 11.61 11.59
CA LEU A 173 -13.66 10.40 10.86
C LEU A 173 -15.07 10.47 10.26
N LYS A 174 -15.89 11.48 10.61
CA LYS A 174 -17.20 11.72 10.00
C LYS A 174 -17.07 12.30 8.59
N ASN A 175 -16.00 13.04 8.27
CA ASN A 175 -15.73 13.51 6.93
C ASN A 175 -15.89 12.37 5.91
N LYS A 176 -16.60 12.64 4.80
CA LYS A 176 -16.81 11.69 3.68
C LYS A 176 -15.49 11.48 2.93
N ILE A 177 -14.49 10.89 3.59
CA ILE A 177 -13.21 10.54 2.97
C ILE A 177 -13.47 9.38 2.03
N LYS A 178 -13.49 9.68 0.73
CA LYS A 178 -13.70 8.68 -0.31
C LYS A 178 -12.36 8.04 -0.66
N MET A 179 -12.18 6.80 -0.22
CA MET A 179 -11.13 5.93 -0.71
C MET A 179 -11.53 5.40 -2.09
N ASN A 180 -10.76 5.72 -3.13
CA ASN A 180 -10.96 5.22 -4.49
C ASN A 180 -10.52 3.76 -4.61
N ALA A 181 -11.23 3.01 -5.43
CA ALA A 181 -10.87 1.65 -5.78
C ALA A 181 -9.84 1.59 -6.92
N ASN A 182 -9.14 0.46 -7.02
CA ASN A 182 -8.35 0.05 -8.18
C ASN A 182 -8.51 -1.47 -8.38
N ILE A 183 -8.56 -1.91 -9.63
CA ILE A 183 -8.47 -3.34 -9.96
C ILE A 183 -7.14 -3.56 -10.67
N THR A 184 -6.34 -4.47 -10.12
CA THR A 184 -5.06 -4.88 -10.68
C THR A 184 -5.17 -6.27 -11.27
N VAL A 185 -4.70 -6.42 -12.50
CA VAL A 185 -4.62 -7.70 -13.21
C VAL A 185 -3.15 -8.02 -13.43
N MET A 186 -2.76 -9.25 -13.15
CA MET A 186 -1.41 -9.73 -13.40
C MET A 186 -1.51 -10.94 -14.32
N PHE A 187 -0.69 -11.00 -15.35
CA PHE A 187 -0.72 -12.10 -16.30
C PHE A 187 0.65 -12.37 -16.90
N THR A 188 0.78 -13.54 -17.54
CA THR A 188 2.00 -13.94 -18.24
C THR A 188 1.76 -14.16 -19.73
N LEU A 189 2.79 -13.85 -20.52
CA LEU A 189 2.89 -14.12 -21.95
C LEU A 189 4.18 -14.85 -22.25
N LYS A 190 4.23 -15.59 -23.37
CA LYS A 190 5.50 -16.12 -23.88
C LYS A 190 6.48 -14.96 -24.05
N LYS A 191 7.72 -15.13 -23.60
CA LYS A 191 8.67 -14.02 -23.62
C LYS A 191 9.05 -13.65 -25.05
N ASN A 192 8.81 -12.39 -25.38
CA ASN A 192 9.45 -11.68 -26.47
C ASN A 192 10.48 -10.69 -25.87
N ILE A 193 11.39 -10.16 -26.71
CA ILE A 193 12.32 -9.10 -26.28
C ILE A 193 11.53 -7.79 -26.18
N GLU A 194 10.95 -7.54 -25.01
CA GLU A 194 10.24 -6.29 -24.74
C GLU A 194 11.23 -5.23 -24.20
N LYS A 195 11.42 -4.13 -24.95
CA LYS A 195 12.26 -3.00 -24.51
C LYS A 195 11.52 -2.04 -23.57
N ILE A 196 10.21 -2.21 -23.40
CA ILE A 196 9.35 -1.29 -22.65
C ILE A 196 9.17 -1.79 -21.22
N SER A 197 9.41 -0.89 -20.27
CA SER A 197 9.31 -1.17 -18.83
C SER A 197 7.92 -0.89 -18.29
N SER A 198 7.27 0.18 -18.78
CA SER A 198 5.91 0.51 -18.37
C SER A 198 5.21 1.44 -19.35
N TYR A 199 3.90 1.47 -19.25
CA TYR A 199 3.02 2.42 -19.93
C TYR A 199 2.18 3.19 -18.92
N PHE A 200 2.00 4.47 -19.16
CA PHE A 200 1.00 5.31 -18.52
C PHE A 200 0.02 5.80 -19.59
N PHE A 201 -1.24 5.40 -19.48
CA PHE A 201 -2.24 5.61 -20.53
C PHE A 201 -3.19 6.77 -20.20
N ASP A 202 -3.72 7.45 -21.21
CA ASP A 202 -4.95 8.27 -21.13
C ASP A 202 -6.14 7.47 -21.64
N ASP A 203 -6.56 6.48 -20.86
CA ASP A 203 -7.71 5.61 -21.16
C ASP A 203 -8.70 5.59 -19.99
N PRO A 204 -10.02 5.56 -20.23
CA PRO A 204 -11.02 5.56 -19.16
C PRO A 204 -11.02 4.29 -18.29
N ILE A 205 -10.42 3.19 -18.73
CA ILE A 205 -10.46 1.87 -18.09
C ILE A 205 -9.10 1.48 -17.52
N LEU A 206 -8.02 1.54 -18.31
CA LEU A 206 -6.67 1.11 -17.98
C LEU A 206 -5.77 2.34 -17.80
N GLY A 207 -5.24 2.56 -16.59
CA GLY A 207 -4.37 3.72 -16.33
C GLY A 207 -2.89 3.42 -16.44
N TRP A 208 -2.48 2.18 -16.18
CA TRP A 208 -1.07 1.82 -16.05
C TRP A 208 -0.80 0.36 -16.41
N ALA A 209 0.35 0.10 -17.04
CA ALA A 209 0.91 -1.23 -17.22
C ALA A 209 2.40 -1.25 -16.89
N ALA A 210 2.89 -2.31 -16.26
CA ALA A 210 4.31 -2.51 -15.96
C ALA A 210 4.76 -3.93 -16.31
N LEU A 211 5.91 -4.03 -16.96
CA LEU A 211 6.61 -5.29 -17.16
C LEU A 211 7.46 -5.56 -15.91
N GLU A 212 7.07 -6.52 -15.07
CA GLU A 212 7.79 -6.86 -13.83
C GLU A 212 9.23 -7.32 -14.12
N ASN A 213 9.46 -7.97 -15.27
CA ASN A 213 10.79 -8.41 -15.69
C ASN A 213 11.78 -7.24 -15.77
N SER A 214 11.34 -6.06 -16.22
CA SER A 214 12.18 -4.86 -16.35
C SER A 214 12.68 -4.31 -15.02
N LYS A 215 12.09 -4.74 -13.89
CA LYS A 215 12.55 -4.38 -12.54
C LYS A 215 13.80 -5.16 -12.12
N ASN A 216 14.26 -6.11 -12.94
CA ASN A 216 15.49 -6.90 -12.75
C ASN A 216 15.57 -7.54 -11.36
N ARG A 217 14.50 -8.22 -10.94
CA ARG A 217 14.44 -8.95 -9.64
C ARG A 217 14.53 -10.46 -9.80
N PHE A 218 14.20 -10.96 -10.99
CA PHE A 218 14.19 -12.37 -11.33
C PHE A 218 14.43 -12.54 -12.83
N LYS A 219 14.88 -13.73 -13.23
CA LYS A 219 14.88 -14.19 -14.63
C LYS A 219 13.62 -15.03 -14.87
N SER A 220 13.02 -14.91 -16.05
CA SER A 220 11.86 -15.71 -16.46
C SER A 220 11.86 -15.94 -17.97
N ARG A 221 11.28 -17.06 -18.39
CA ARG A 221 10.95 -17.40 -19.79
C ARG A 221 9.60 -16.81 -20.26
N PHE A 222 8.91 -16.11 -19.36
CA PHE A 222 7.66 -15.40 -19.63
C PHE A 222 7.82 -13.92 -19.33
N ASN A 223 7.05 -13.08 -20.03
CA ASN A 223 6.85 -11.69 -19.64
C ASN A 223 5.72 -11.61 -18.62
N HIS A 224 6.01 -10.99 -17.48
CA HIS A 224 5.09 -10.82 -16.37
C HIS A 224 4.57 -9.38 -16.37
N TRP A 225 3.29 -9.20 -16.69
CA TRP A 225 2.66 -7.89 -16.76
C TRP A 225 1.78 -7.63 -15.56
N THR A 226 1.85 -6.42 -15.02
CA THR A 226 0.91 -5.87 -14.03
C THR A 226 0.15 -4.71 -14.65
N LEU A 227 -1.17 -4.85 -14.77
CA LEU A 227 -2.10 -3.84 -15.27
C LEU A 227 -2.89 -3.23 -14.12
N GLN A 228 -3.08 -1.91 -14.11
CA GLN A 228 -3.90 -1.23 -13.12
C GLN A 228 -4.95 -0.35 -13.78
N SER A 229 -6.21 -0.60 -13.42
CA SER A 229 -7.33 0.18 -13.93
C SER A 229 -7.32 1.63 -13.46
N THR A 230 -8.09 2.49 -14.10
CA THR A 230 -8.46 3.78 -13.53
C THR A 230 -9.34 3.60 -12.29
N SER A 231 -9.38 4.62 -11.43
CA SER A 231 -10.31 4.64 -10.30
C SER A 231 -11.77 4.77 -10.72
N ASN A 232 -12.03 5.47 -11.83
CA ASN A 232 -13.39 5.68 -12.33
C ASN A 232 -14.04 4.37 -12.73
N TRP A 233 -13.32 3.53 -13.49
CA TRP A 233 -13.79 2.22 -13.84
C TRP A 233 -13.84 1.27 -12.64
N ALA A 234 -12.79 1.23 -11.81
CA ALA A 234 -12.74 0.36 -10.64
C ALA A 234 -13.89 0.63 -9.66
N ASN A 235 -14.20 1.90 -9.36
CA ASN A 235 -15.28 2.26 -8.45
C ASN A 235 -16.64 1.67 -8.87
N LYS A 236 -16.88 1.53 -10.19
CA LYS A 236 -18.10 0.92 -10.74
C LYS A 236 -18.09 -0.61 -10.63
N LYS A 237 -16.92 -1.25 -10.66
CA LYS A 237 -16.79 -2.72 -10.77
C LYS A 237 -16.38 -3.42 -9.46
N ILE A 238 -15.78 -2.70 -8.51
CA ILE A 238 -15.07 -3.27 -7.36
C ILE A 238 -15.92 -4.18 -6.47
N ASN A 239 -17.19 -3.83 -6.24
CA ASN A 239 -18.08 -4.60 -5.36
C ASN A 239 -18.41 -5.99 -5.92
N LYS A 240 -18.50 -6.13 -7.26
CA LYS A 240 -18.75 -7.41 -7.94
C LYS A 240 -17.47 -8.08 -8.46
N ASN A 241 -16.30 -7.47 -8.28
CA ASN A 241 -15.04 -7.95 -8.86
C ASN A 241 -14.66 -9.38 -8.46
N LYS A 242 -14.99 -9.82 -7.24
CA LYS A 242 -14.73 -11.21 -6.81
C LYS A 242 -15.47 -12.24 -7.68
N LYS A 243 -16.72 -11.94 -8.08
CA LYS A 243 -17.53 -12.80 -8.97
C LYS A 243 -17.13 -12.63 -10.44
N MET A 244 -16.77 -11.40 -10.83
CA MET A 244 -16.47 -11.02 -12.22
C MET A 244 -14.96 -11.03 -12.56
N LYS A 245 -14.14 -11.83 -11.85
CA LYS A 245 -12.67 -11.76 -11.97
C LYS A 245 -12.19 -11.94 -13.40
N LEU A 246 -12.66 -12.99 -14.08
CA LEU A 246 -12.22 -13.32 -15.44
C LEU A 246 -12.64 -12.24 -16.44
N ILE A 247 -13.89 -11.80 -16.37
CA ILE A 247 -14.44 -10.76 -17.25
C ILE A 247 -13.68 -9.44 -17.07
N ASN A 248 -13.51 -8.99 -15.82
CA ASN A 248 -12.77 -7.76 -15.53
C ASN A 248 -11.29 -7.86 -15.95
N SER A 249 -10.68 -9.05 -15.82
CA SER A 249 -9.32 -9.29 -16.30
C SER A 249 -9.22 -9.20 -17.82
N ASN A 250 -10.13 -9.86 -18.54
CA ASN A 250 -10.15 -9.83 -20.00
C ASN A 250 -10.37 -8.42 -20.55
N ILE A 251 -11.22 -7.61 -19.91
CA ILE A 251 -11.41 -6.19 -20.27
C ILE A 251 -10.08 -5.43 -20.18
N LEU A 252 -9.37 -5.52 -19.06
CA LEU A 252 -8.11 -4.80 -18.86
C LEU A 252 -7.01 -5.30 -19.81
N ILE A 253 -6.94 -6.61 -20.04
CA ILE A 253 -5.96 -7.22 -20.95
C ILE A 253 -6.25 -6.82 -22.41
N ASN A 254 -7.51 -6.85 -22.85
CA ASN A 254 -7.88 -6.42 -24.20
C ASN A 254 -7.52 -4.94 -24.42
N ARG A 255 -7.88 -4.05 -23.48
CA ARG A 255 -7.46 -2.64 -23.54
C ARG A 255 -5.94 -2.48 -23.59
N PHE A 256 -5.19 -3.30 -22.87
CA PHE A 256 -3.72 -3.27 -22.94
C PHE A 256 -3.20 -3.57 -24.35
N PHE A 257 -3.68 -4.64 -25.00
CA PHE A 257 -3.27 -4.98 -26.36
C PHE A 257 -3.69 -3.90 -27.39
N GLU A 258 -4.92 -3.39 -27.28
CA GLU A 258 -5.44 -2.31 -28.12
C GLU A 258 -4.59 -1.04 -28.00
N LEU A 259 -4.31 -0.59 -26.78
CA LEU A 259 -3.56 0.65 -26.51
C LEU A 259 -2.07 0.56 -26.85
N THR A 260 -1.50 -0.64 -26.86
CA THR A 260 -0.09 -0.87 -27.19
C THR A 260 0.11 -1.29 -28.64
N THR A 261 -0.99 -1.46 -29.41
CA THR A 261 -0.97 -1.98 -30.79
C THR A 261 -0.24 -3.33 -30.92
N THR A 262 -0.17 -4.10 -29.83
CA THR A 262 0.50 -5.41 -29.82
C THR A 262 -0.50 -6.52 -30.16
N LYS A 263 -0.07 -7.51 -30.93
CA LYS A 263 -0.92 -8.67 -31.25
C LYS A 263 -1.19 -9.46 -29.97
N LYS A 264 -2.47 -9.77 -29.73
CA LYS A 264 -2.87 -10.60 -28.60
C LYS A 264 -2.30 -12.00 -28.75
N GLU A 265 -1.39 -12.35 -27.85
CA GLU A 265 -0.79 -13.69 -27.76
C GLU A 265 -1.57 -14.59 -26.79
N LYS A 266 -1.24 -15.89 -26.78
CA LYS A 266 -1.78 -16.85 -25.81
C LYS A 266 -1.41 -16.41 -24.39
N LEU A 267 -2.45 -16.16 -23.60
CA LEU A 267 -2.32 -15.75 -22.19
C LEU A 267 -2.07 -16.98 -21.31
N ASN A 268 -1.19 -16.82 -20.34
CA ASN A 268 -0.94 -17.77 -19.28
C ASN A 268 -1.17 -17.10 -17.93
N ASN A 269 -1.67 -17.86 -16.94
CA ASN A 269 -1.75 -17.46 -15.52
C ASN A 269 -2.32 -16.05 -15.27
N ILE A 270 -3.64 -15.91 -15.28
CA ILE A 270 -4.31 -14.64 -15.00
C ILE A 270 -4.68 -14.54 -13.52
N LEU A 271 -4.20 -13.49 -12.86
CA LEU A 271 -4.54 -13.15 -11.48
C LEU A 271 -5.26 -11.80 -11.45
N ASN A 272 -6.23 -11.68 -10.55
CA ASN A 272 -7.00 -10.46 -10.35
C ASN A 272 -7.04 -10.08 -8.87
N HIS A 273 -6.77 -8.81 -8.57
CA HIS A 273 -6.84 -8.25 -7.23
C HIS A 273 -7.65 -6.95 -7.21
N GLY A 274 -8.61 -6.85 -6.28
CA GLY A 274 -9.43 -5.66 -6.09
C GLY A 274 -8.99 -4.87 -4.86
N TRP A 275 -8.35 -3.72 -5.06
CA TRP A 275 -8.05 -2.75 -4.02
C TRP A 275 -9.28 -1.86 -3.76
N LYS A 276 -10.18 -2.28 -2.86
CA LYS A 276 -11.38 -1.48 -2.52
C LYS A 276 -11.05 -0.11 -1.95
N TYR A 277 -9.96 -0.02 -1.21
CA TYR A 277 -9.49 1.21 -0.57
C TYR A 277 -8.05 1.51 -1.01
N SER A 278 -7.88 1.82 -2.30
CA SER A 278 -6.56 2.01 -2.92
C SER A 278 -5.89 3.30 -2.45
N TYR A 279 -6.53 4.46 -2.63
CA TYR A 279 -5.97 5.75 -2.22
C TYR A 279 -7.07 6.80 -2.02
N ASN A 280 -6.73 7.90 -1.34
CA ASN A 280 -7.55 9.10 -1.25
C ASN A 280 -6.82 10.26 -1.97
N PRO A 281 -7.45 10.93 -2.95
CA PRO A 281 -6.81 12.04 -3.66
C PRO A 281 -6.76 13.35 -2.86
N LYS A 282 -7.66 13.55 -1.88
CA LYS A 282 -7.80 14.84 -1.19
C LYS A 282 -7.17 14.81 0.21
N PRO A 283 -6.12 15.59 0.50
CA PRO A 283 -5.53 15.64 1.83
C PRO A 283 -6.50 16.20 2.88
N LEU A 284 -6.26 15.89 4.14
CA LEU A 284 -6.94 16.52 5.28
C LEU A 284 -6.08 17.66 5.84
N LYS A 285 -6.71 18.53 6.64
CA LYS A 285 -6.00 19.61 7.37
C LYS A 285 -5.00 19.06 8.39
N ILE A 286 -5.31 17.92 9.00
CA ILE A 286 -4.42 17.23 9.95
C ILE A 286 -3.70 16.07 9.27
N LYS A 287 -2.47 15.78 9.69
CA LYS A 287 -1.64 14.71 9.11
C LYS A 287 -1.76 13.37 9.87
N SER A 288 -2.31 13.37 11.08
CA SER A 288 -2.58 12.19 11.92
C SER A 288 -3.45 12.59 13.11
N TYR A 289 -3.90 11.63 13.89
CA TYR A 289 -4.68 11.85 15.12
C TYR A 289 -4.06 11.12 16.32
N TRP A 290 -3.96 11.80 17.46
CA TRP A 290 -3.54 11.22 18.73
C TRP A 290 -4.45 11.73 19.86
N ASP A 291 -5.06 10.82 20.60
CA ASP A 291 -5.77 11.11 21.84
C ASP A 291 -4.95 10.61 23.03
N LYS A 292 -4.34 11.55 23.77
CA LYS A 292 -3.53 11.26 24.97
C LYS A 292 -4.35 10.65 26.11
N LYS A 293 -5.64 11.01 26.25
CA LYS A 293 -6.48 10.56 27.38
C LYS A 293 -6.80 9.08 27.25
N ILE A 294 -7.20 8.64 26.06
CA ILE A 294 -7.54 7.23 25.80
C ILE A 294 -6.41 6.44 25.16
N LYS A 295 -5.24 7.05 24.90
CA LYS A 295 -4.05 6.42 24.31
C LYS A 295 -4.33 5.77 22.95
N LEU A 296 -5.05 6.49 22.08
CA LEU A 296 -5.46 6.05 20.75
C LEU A 296 -4.83 6.91 19.67
N GLY A 297 -4.13 6.29 18.74
CA GLY A 297 -3.53 6.93 17.57
C GLY A 297 -4.12 6.44 16.26
N ILE A 298 -4.21 7.34 15.27
CA ILE A 298 -4.58 6.98 13.90
C ILE A 298 -3.64 7.72 12.95
N CYS A 299 -2.98 6.98 12.06
CA CYS A 299 -2.18 7.55 10.98
C CYS A 299 -2.40 6.74 9.71
N GLY A 300 -2.10 7.30 8.55
CA GLY A 300 -2.40 6.68 7.27
C GLY A 300 -2.17 7.65 6.14
N ASP A 301 -1.95 7.11 4.94
CA ASP A 301 -1.83 7.90 3.72
C ASP A 301 -3.01 8.85 3.54
N TRP A 302 -4.24 8.41 3.84
CA TRP A 302 -5.47 9.16 3.64
C TRP A 302 -5.58 10.47 4.43
N PHE A 303 -4.71 10.72 5.41
CA PHE A 303 -4.55 12.05 6.02
C PHE A 303 -3.82 13.05 5.12
N VAL A 304 -2.87 12.58 4.30
CA VAL A 304 -1.88 13.41 3.61
C VAL A 304 -2.00 13.33 2.08
N GLY A 305 -2.43 12.19 1.52
CA GLY A 305 -2.60 12.03 0.07
C GLY A 305 -2.46 10.59 -0.41
N SER A 306 -2.23 10.41 -1.71
CA SER A 306 -2.32 9.12 -2.40
C SER A 306 -0.99 8.36 -2.55
N ARG A 307 0.11 8.87 -1.99
CA ARG A 307 1.47 8.32 -2.22
C ARG A 307 1.91 7.44 -1.07
N LEU A 308 2.86 6.54 -1.32
CA LEU A 308 3.55 5.79 -0.26
C LEU A 308 4.19 6.75 0.78
N GLU A 309 4.75 7.86 0.29
CA GLU A 309 5.27 8.95 1.13
C GLU A 309 4.22 9.54 2.07
N SER A 310 2.96 9.67 1.64
CA SER A 310 1.87 10.21 2.47
C SER A 310 1.68 9.39 3.75
N GLY A 311 1.75 8.05 3.63
CA GLY A 311 1.66 7.16 4.78
C GLY A 311 2.87 7.27 5.72
N TRP A 312 4.08 7.47 5.19
CA TRP A 312 5.29 7.72 5.96
C TRP A 312 5.24 9.08 6.69
N ILE A 313 4.78 10.15 6.03
CA ILE A 313 4.61 11.48 6.64
C ILE A 313 3.61 11.42 7.79
N SER A 314 2.46 10.77 7.58
CA SER A 314 1.44 10.64 8.61
C SER A 314 1.94 9.90 9.86
N ALA A 315 2.75 8.85 9.68
CA ALA A 315 3.36 8.13 10.79
C ALA A 315 4.39 8.97 11.57
N ASN A 316 5.23 9.76 10.88
CA ASN A 316 6.16 10.67 11.55
C ASN A 316 5.43 11.78 12.32
N ASP A 317 4.34 12.31 11.76
CA ASP A 317 3.49 13.29 12.45
C ASP A 317 2.88 12.71 13.73
N LEU A 318 2.36 11.48 13.67
CA LEU A 318 1.81 10.79 14.84
C LEU A 318 2.88 10.56 15.92
N TYR A 319 4.08 10.12 15.52
CA TYR A 319 5.18 9.92 16.45
C TYR A 319 5.53 11.22 17.21
N ASN A 320 5.58 12.35 16.49
CA ASN A 320 5.86 13.65 17.11
C ASN A 320 4.78 14.06 18.11
N LYS A 321 3.50 13.79 17.82
CA LYS A 321 2.39 14.04 18.75
C LYS A 321 2.49 13.18 20.01
N ILE A 322 2.85 11.90 19.87
CA ILE A 322 3.09 11.00 21.00
C ILE A 322 4.26 11.52 21.85
N LYS A 323 5.38 11.89 21.23
CA LYS A 323 6.57 12.40 21.93
C LYS A 323 6.28 13.67 22.74
N LYS A 324 5.50 14.61 22.20
CA LYS A 324 5.11 15.84 22.90
C LYS A 324 4.09 15.63 24.02
N SER A 325 3.43 14.46 24.02
CA SER A 325 2.38 14.12 24.97
C SER A 325 2.90 13.34 26.17
N ASN A 326 4.11 12.79 26.09
CA ASN A 326 4.78 12.07 27.17
C ASN A 326 5.70 13.02 27.91
#